data_AF-A0A969BXE7-F1
#
_entry.id   AF-A0A969BXE7-F1
#
_cell.length_a   1.000
_cell.length_b   1.000
_cell.length_c   1.000
_cell.angle_alpha   90.00
_cell.angle_beta   90.00
_cell.angle_gamma   90.00
#
_symmetry.space_group_name_H-M   'P 1'
#
loop_
_entity.id
_entity.type
_entity.pdbx_description
1 polymer ?
#
loop_
_entity_poly.entity_id
_entity_poly.type
_entity_poly.pdbx_seq_one_letter_code
_entity_poly.pdbx_strand_id
1 'polypeptide(L)'
;MSDFPIDIASLSLGIFLALFTLLFILRIVLTWYPESDLTKFPFNIVAIPTEPLLGPTRKVIKPLGGIDMSPVFWVAILMLVREILVGQQGLLKMLN
;
A
#
# COMPACT_ATOMS: atom_id res chain seq x y z
N MET A 1 14.38 -10.25 -28.76
CA MET A 1 13.69 -11.42 -28.18
C MET A 1 12.58 -10.82 -27.32
N SER A 2 11.32 -11.26 -27.41
CA SER A 2 10.24 -10.53 -26.72
C SER A 2 10.21 -10.90 -25.24
N ASP A 3 10.51 -9.95 -24.36
CA ASP A 3 10.48 -10.13 -22.91
C ASP A 3 9.06 -10.05 -22.32
N PHE A 4 8.12 -10.62 -23.06
CA PHE A 4 6.69 -10.69 -22.75
C PHE A 4 6.39 -11.18 -21.31
N PRO A 5 7.10 -12.17 -20.73
CA PRO A 5 6.87 -12.55 -19.34
C PRO A 5 7.20 -11.44 -18.33
N ILE A 6 8.25 -10.66 -18.58
CA ILE A 6 8.70 -9.58 -17.70
C ILE A 6 7.74 -8.39 -17.79
N ASP A 7 7.24 -8.09 -18.99
CA ASP A 7 6.23 -7.05 -19.20
C ASP A 7 4.94 -7.35 -18.42
N ILE A 8 4.43 -8.59 -18.51
CA ILE A 8 3.23 -9.01 -17.78
C ILE A 8 3.46 -8.99 -16.28
N ALA A 9 4.61 -9.50 -15.80
CA ALA A 9 4.97 -9.46 -14.39
C ALA A 9 5.03 -8.01 -13.85
N SER A 10 5.67 -7.11 -14.61
CA SER A 10 5.79 -5.69 -14.29
C SER A 10 4.42 -5.01 -14.21
N LEU A 11 3.52 -5.31 -15.16
CA LEU A 11 2.16 -4.78 -15.17
C LEU A 11 1.35 -5.27 -13.97
N SER A 12 1.32 -6.58 -13.72
CA SER A 12 0.57 -7.18 -12.61
C SER A 12 1.06 -6.65 -11.26
N LEU A 13 2.38 -6.61 -11.06
CA LEU A 13 2.98 -6.06 -9.85
C LEU A 13 2.70 -4.56 -9.70
N GLY A 14 2.81 -3.79 -10.78
CA GLY A 14 2.53 -2.36 -10.79
C GLY A 14 1.10 -2.03 -10.38
N ILE A 15 0.12 -2.78 -10.89
CA ILE A 15 -1.29 -2.65 -10.51
C ILE A 15 -1.49 -3.02 -9.04
N PHE A 16 -0.92 -4.14 -8.60
CA PHE A 16 -1.02 -4.60 -7.21
C PHE A 16 -0.49 -3.56 -6.23
N LEU A 17 0.72 -3.03 -6.47
CA LEU A 17 1.34 -2.00 -5.62
C LEU A 17 0.53 -0.70 -5.63
N ALA A 18 0.00 -0.29 -6.79
CA ALA A 18 -0.84 0.90 -6.89
C ALA A 18 -2.16 0.75 -6.11
N LEU A 19 -2.82 -0.40 -6.22
CA LEU A 19 -4.05 -0.70 -5.48
C LEU A 19 -3.79 -0.69 -3.98
N PHE A 20 -2.73 -1.35 -3.51
CA PHE A 20 -2.39 -1.34 -2.09
C PHE A 20 -2.02 0.07 -1.59
N THR A 21 -1.30 0.86 -2.40
CA THR A 21 -1.01 2.26 -2.06
C THR A 21 -2.30 3.05 -1.89
N LEU A 22 -3.26 2.89 -2.80
CA LEU A 22 -4.58 3.52 -2.71
C LEU A 22 -5.33 3.09 -1.44
N LEU A 23 -5.33 1.79 -1.11
CA LEU A 23 -5.96 1.29 0.12
C LEU A 23 -5.34 1.93 1.36
N PHE A 24 -4.02 2.09 1.43
CA PHE A 24 -3.38 2.77 2.56
C PHE A 24 -3.67 4.28 2.59
N ILE A 25 -3.78 4.96 1.44
CA ILE A 25 -4.22 6.36 1.39
C ILE A 25 -5.64 6.48 1.95
N LEU A 26 -6.57 5.62 1.53
CA LEU A 26 -7.92 5.58 2.09
C LEU A 26 -7.90 5.27 3.58
N ARG A 27 -7.01 4.37 4.02
CA ARG A 27 -6.84 4.01 5.41
C ARG A 27 -6.39 5.18 6.28
N ILE A 28 -5.57 6.10 5.77
CA ILE A 28 -5.22 7.36 6.46
C ILE A 28 -6.50 8.15 6.74
N VAL A 29 -7.29 8.41 5.70
CA VAL A 29 -8.52 9.20 5.82
C VAL A 29 -9.51 8.55 6.79
N LEU A 30 -9.73 7.24 6.66
CA LEU A 30 -10.67 6.51 7.51
C LEU A 30 -10.20 6.47 8.97
N THR A 31 -8.93 6.16 9.25
CA THR A 31 -8.45 6.08 10.64
C THR A 31 -8.41 7.44 11.34
N TRP A 32 -8.31 8.53 10.58
CA TRP A 32 -8.31 9.88 11.13
C TRP A 32 -9.73 10.47 11.25
N TYR A 33 -10.73 9.84 10.61
CA TYR A 33 -12.13 10.24 10.70
C TYR A 33 -12.85 9.43 11.80
N PRO A 34 -13.21 10.04 12.94
CA PRO A 34 -13.68 9.31 14.14
C PRO A 34 -15.00 8.56 13.94
N GLU A 35 -15.85 9.01 13.02
CA GLU A 35 -17.17 8.39 12.80
C GLU A 35 -17.10 7.18 11.85
N SER A 36 -15.93 6.85 11.31
CA SER A 36 -15.80 5.69 10.41
C SER A 36 -15.80 4.37 11.19
N ASP A 37 -16.79 3.52 10.92
CA ASP A 37 -16.83 2.15 11.45
C ASP A 37 -16.12 1.19 10.49
N LEU A 38 -14.83 0.95 10.75
CA LEU A 38 -13.95 0.11 9.92
C LEU A 38 -14.40 -1.35 9.80
N THR A 39 -15.36 -1.80 10.61
CA THR A 39 -15.89 -3.16 10.56
C THR A 39 -17.06 -3.31 9.59
N LYS A 40 -17.67 -2.20 9.16
CA LYS A 40 -18.87 -2.19 8.32
C LYS A 40 -18.56 -1.86 6.86
N PHE A 41 -19.44 -2.32 5.98
CA PHE A 41 -19.42 -1.92 4.58
C PHE A 41 -19.77 -0.42 4.46
N PRO A 42 -19.07 0.35 3.60
CA PRO A 42 -18.02 -0.07 2.66
C PRO A 42 -16.59 -0.03 3.23
N PHE A 43 -16.39 0.47 4.45
CA PHE A 43 -15.06 0.73 5.02
C PHE A 43 -14.23 -0.54 5.26
N ASN A 44 -14.90 -1.66 5.52
CA ASN A 44 -14.26 -2.95 5.71
C ASN A 44 -13.47 -3.44 4.46
N ILE A 45 -13.84 -3.00 3.26
CA ILE A 45 -13.11 -3.29 2.01
C ILE A 45 -11.69 -2.74 2.07
N VAL A 46 -11.50 -1.61 2.75
CA VAL A 46 -10.17 -1.02 2.97
C VAL A 46 -9.51 -1.59 4.22
N ALA A 47 -10.29 -1.79 5.29
CA ALA A 47 -9.77 -2.22 6.57
C ALA A 47 -9.18 -3.63 6.54
N ILE A 48 -9.94 -4.60 6.03
CA ILE A 48 -9.57 -6.02 6.05
C ILE A 48 -8.23 -6.29 5.35
N PRO A 49 -7.96 -5.82 4.11
CA PRO A 49 -6.70 -6.11 3.43
C PRO A 49 -5.49 -5.37 4.02
N THR A 50 -5.70 -4.22 4.67
CA THR A 50 -4.60 -3.41 5.24
C THR A 50 -4.23 -3.81 6.67
N GLU A 51 -5.18 -4.36 7.43
CA GLU A 51 -5.00 -4.65 8.86
C GLU A 51 -3.88 -5.67 9.20
N PRO A 52 -3.66 -6.76 8.43
CA PRO A 52 -2.56 -7.69 8.70
C PRO A 52 -1.17 -7.04 8.69
N LEU A 53 -1.02 -5.94 7.95
CA LEU A 53 0.21 -5.16 7.89
C LEU A 53 0.24 -4.10 9.01
N LEU A 54 -0.89 -3.44 9.27
CA LEU A 54 -0.96 -2.37 10.28
C LEU A 54 -0.90 -2.87 11.72
N GLY A 55 -1.54 -3.99 12.04
CA GLY A 55 -1.55 -4.55 13.40
C GLY A 55 -0.14 -4.75 13.98
N PRO A 56 0.79 -5.39 13.24
CA PRO A 56 2.20 -5.45 13.63
C PRO A 56 2.89 -4.09 13.62
N THR A 57 2.69 -3.26 12.59
CA THR A 57 3.38 -1.96 12.47
C THR A 57 3.04 -1.03 13.63
N ARG A 58 1.80 -0.99 14.12
CA ARG A 58 1.39 -0.16 15.27
C ARG A 58 2.08 -0.50 16.57
N LYS A 59 2.64 -1.72 16.69
CA LYS A 59 3.46 -2.11 17.86
C LYS A 59 4.83 -1.45 17.85
N VAL A 60 5.33 -1.11 16.66
CA VAL A 60 6.63 -0.47 16.43
C VAL A 60 6.47 1.05 16.30
N ILE A 61 5.57 1.48 15.42
CA ILE A 61 5.23 2.87 15.17
C ILE A 61 3.97 3.19 15.96
N LYS A 62 4.16 3.66 17.20
CA LYS A 62 3.05 4.01 18.09
C LYS A 62 2.27 5.22 17.54
N PRO A 63 0.95 5.29 17.75
CA PRO A 63 0.17 6.47 17.42
C PRO A 63 0.74 7.74 18.06
N LEU A 64 0.76 8.83 17.31
CA LEU A 64 1.23 10.14 17.78
C LEU A 64 0.02 11.03 18.02
N GLY A 65 -0.18 11.47 19.26
CA GLY A 65 -1.34 12.32 19.60
C GLY A 65 -2.70 11.66 19.33
N GLY A 66 -2.79 10.33 19.41
CA GLY A 66 -4.01 9.57 19.10
C GLY A 66 -4.25 9.32 17.61
N ILE A 67 -3.36 9.82 16.74
CA ILE A 67 -3.45 9.65 15.28
C ILE A 67 -2.60 8.44 14.86
N ASP A 68 -3.21 7.55 14.08
CA ASP A 68 -2.53 6.38 13.51
C ASP A 68 -1.65 6.80 12.33
N MET A 69 -0.33 6.79 12.55
CA MET A 69 0.69 7.09 11.53
C MET A 69 1.14 5.87 10.74
N SER A 70 0.74 4.66 11.14
CA SER A 70 1.20 3.44 10.48
C SER A 70 0.77 3.32 9.01
N PRO A 71 -0.42 3.79 8.56
CA PRO A 71 -0.77 3.76 7.14
C PRO A 71 0.11 4.69 6.28
N VAL A 72 0.51 5.85 6.81
CA VAL A 72 1.41 6.80 6.13
C VAL A 72 2.75 6.14 5.84
N PHE A 73 3.28 5.40 6.80
CA PHE A 73 4.53 4.67 6.64
C PHE A 73 4.44 3.61 5.54
N TRP A 74 3.32 2.90 5.46
CA TRP A 74 3.09 1.92 4.39
C TRP A 74 2.95 2.56 3.00
N VAL A 75 2.34 3.75 2.89
CA VAL A 75 2.35 4.51 1.63
C VAL A 75 3.78 4.79 1.18
N ALA A 76 4.65 5.27 2.08
CA ALA A 76 6.04 5.56 1.75
C ALA A 76 6.81 4.30 1.30
N ILE A 77 6.65 3.18 2.01
CA ILE A 77 7.27 1.90 1.64
C ILE A 77 6.79 1.43 0.28
N LEU A 78 5.47 1.40 0.04
CA LEU A 78 4.91 0.91 -1.21
C LEU A 78 5.32 1.76 -2.41
N MET A 79 5.37 3.08 -2.24
CA MET A 79 5.85 3.98 -3.28
C MET A 79 7.33 3.75 -3.59
N LEU A 80 8.17 3.58 -2.57
CA LEU A 80 9.59 3.27 -2.74
C LEU A 80 9.78 1.93 -3.46
N VAL A 81 9.10 0.88 -3.02
CA VAL A 81 9.15 -0.46 -3.63
C VAL A 81 8.67 -0.40 -5.08
N ARG A 82 7.59 0.33 -5.35
CA ARG A 82 7.07 0.49 -6.72
C ARG A 82 8.08 1.18 -7.63
N GLU A 83 8.75 2.23 -7.17
CA GLU A 83 9.75 2.93 -7.98
C GLU A 83 10.97 2.03 -8.25
N ILE A 84 11.48 1.35 -7.22
CA ILE A 84 12.63 0.44 -7.36
C ILE A 84 12.32 -0.72 -8.31
N LEU A 85 11.12 -1.31 -8.25
CA LEU A 85 10.80 -2.51 -9.02
C LEU A 85 10.24 -2.19 -10.42
N VAL A 86 9.30 -1.25 -10.51
CA VAL A 86 8.43 -1.02 -11.69
C VAL A 86 8.54 0.40 -12.24
N GLY A 87 9.32 1.28 -11.59
CA GLY A 87 9.52 2.69 -11.95
C GLY A 87 10.10 2.90 -13.36
N GLN A 88 10.35 4.14 -13.74
CA GLN A 88 10.94 4.41 -15.07
C GLN A 88 12.33 3.78 -15.20
N GLN A 89 13.10 3.78 -14.11
CA GLN A 89 14.40 3.13 -13.98
C GLN A 89 14.31 1.87 -13.10
N GLY A 90 13.12 1.25 -13.01
CA GLY A 90 12.89 0.11 -12.14
C GLY A 90 13.64 -1.14 -12.59
N LEU A 91 14.05 -1.97 -11.63
CA LEU A 91 14.84 -3.18 -11.86
C LEU A 91 14.21 -4.10 -12.92
N LEU A 92 12.89 -4.28 -12.92
CA LEU A 92 12.23 -5.15 -13.90
C LEU A 92 12.34 -4.61 -15.33
N LYS A 93 12.37 -3.29 -15.52
CA LYS A 93 12.57 -2.68 -16.85
C LYS A 93 14.02 -2.74 -17.32
N MET A 94 14.97 -2.85 -16.40
CA MET A 94 16.39 -3.00 -16.73
C MET A 94 16.74 -4.44 -17.15
N LEU A 95 15.90 -5.41 -16.77
CA LEU A 95 16.04 -6.82 -17.12
C LEU A 95 15.32 -7.19 -18.43
N ASN A 96 14.54 -6.25 -18.97
CA ASN A 96 13.84 -6.28 -20.26
C ASN A 96 14.76 -5.67 -21.33
#